data_AF-A0A858ATF0-F1
#
_entry.id   AF-A0A858ATF0-F1
#
_cell.length_a   1.000
_cell.length_b   1.000
_cell.length_c   1.000
_cell.angle_alpha   90.00
_cell.angle_beta   90.00
_cell.angle_gamma   90.00
#
_symmetry.space_group_name_H-M   'P 1'
#
loop_
_entity.id
_entity.type
_entity.pdbx_description
1 polymer ?
#
loop_
_entity_poly.entity_id
_entity_poly.type
_entity_poly.pdbx_seq_one_letter_code
_entity_poly.pdbx_strand_id
1 'polypeptide(L)'
;MGEIPVWGWIIMLAWILGFTIPGIIKVKNGSVWGILLATIGLAFLGAVWAFCYYELYKKDIEIKRIANLVAKLNAVEEKISDKQDNN
;
A
#
# COMPACT_ATOMS: atom_id res chain seq x y z
N MET A 1 7.15 5.41 -6.79
CA MET A 1 6.01 5.66 -5.88
C MET A 1 4.76 5.55 -6.73
N GLY A 2 3.91 4.54 -6.50
CA GLY A 2 2.62 4.50 -7.20
C GLY A 2 1.78 5.61 -6.60
N GLU A 3 1.50 6.65 -7.37
CA GLU A 3 0.68 7.76 -6.90
C GLU A 3 -0.67 7.19 -6.50
N ILE A 4 -0.98 7.20 -5.20
CA ILE A 4 -2.37 7.05 -4.77
C ILE A 4 -3.09 8.18 -5.48
N PRO A 5 -4.02 7.90 -6.41
CA PRO A 5 -4.66 8.93 -7.18
C PRO A 5 -5.23 9.95 -6.20
N VAL A 6 -5.08 11.25 -6.49
CA VAL A 6 -5.51 12.35 -5.59
C VAL A 6 -6.95 12.11 -5.07
N TRP A 7 -7.79 11.49 -5.90
CA TRP A 7 -9.12 11.01 -5.57
C TRP A 7 -9.20 10.06 -4.36
N GLY A 8 -8.23 9.14 -4.19
CA GLY A 8 -8.16 8.24 -3.04
C GLY A 8 -7.95 8.99 -1.72
N TRP A 9 -7.10 10.02 -1.71
CA TRP A 9 -6.91 10.88 -0.54
C TRP A 9 -8.16 11.69 -0.21
N ILE A 10 -8.84 12.22 -1.23
CA ILE A 10 -10.10 12.96 -1.08
C ILE A 10 -11.19 12.07 -0.48
N ILE A 11 -11.35 10.85 -0.99
CA ILE A 11 -12.32 9.87 -0.48
C ILE A 11 -12.00 9.50 0.97
N MET A 12 -10.72 9.28 1.29
CA MET A 12 -10.29 8.96 2.65
C MET A 12 -10.62 10.09 3.63
N LEU A 13 -10.29 11.33 3.28
CA LEU A 13 -10.60 12.51 4.11
C LEU A 13 -12.12 12.71 4.26
N ALA A 14 -12.88 12.55 3.17
CA ALA A 14 -14.34 12.63 3.21
C ALA A 14 -14.96 11.57 4.12
N TRP A 15 -14.42 10.36 4.14
CA TRP A 15 -14.85 9.28 5.04
C TRP A 15 -14.57 9.59 6.50
N ILE A 16 -13.37 10.09 6.81
CA ILE A 16 -13.00 10.48 8.18
C ILE A 16 -13.95 11.57 8.69
N LEU A 17 -14.18 12.60 7.87
CA LEU A 17 -15.09 13.70 8.17
C LEU A 17 -16.55 13.22 8.30
N GLY A 18 -16.99 12.32 7.43
CA GLY A 18 -18.38 11.85 7.35
C GLY A 18 -18.79 10.83 8.41
N PHE A 19 -17.86 10.04 8.95
CA PHE A 19 -18.18 8.99 9.93
C PHE A 19 -17.61 9.28 11.33
N THR A 20 -16.36 9.75 11.41
CA THR A 20 -15.66 9.89 12.69
C THR A 20 -16.18 11.08 13.48
N ILE A 21 -16.35 12.24 12.83
CA ILE A 21 -16.83 13.47 13.49
C ILE A 21 -18.27 13.32 14.02
N PRO A 22 -19.28 12.95 13.21
CA PRO A 22 -20.63 12.76 13.72
C PRO A 22 -20.72 11.58 14.70
N GLY A 23 -19.86 10.57 14.56
CA GLY A 23 -19.69 9.51 15.56
C GLY A 23 -19.31 10.08 16.93
N ILE A 24 -18.24 10.87 16.99
CA ILE A 24 -17.77 11.52 18.24
C ILE A 24 -18.86 12.43 18.83
N ILE A 25 -19.56 13.23 18.01
CA ILE A 25 -20.64 14.10 18.47
C ILE A 25 -21.78 13.27 19.10
N LYS A 26 -22.16 12.15 18.48
CA LYS A 26 -23.19 11.25 19.04
C LYS A 26 -22.73 10.56 20.32
N VAL A 27 -21.45 10.20 20.45
CA VAL A 27 -20.88 9.67 21.70
C VAL A 27 -20.95 10.69 22.83
N LYS A 28 -20.63 11.96 22.55
CA LYS A 28 -20.71 13.03 23.54
C LYS A 28 -22.11 13.19 24.13
N ASN A 29 -23.14 12.85 23.36
CA ASN A 29 -24.54 12.88 23.78
C ASN A 29 -25.01 11.56 24.45
N GLY A 30 -24.09 10.65 24.79
CA GLY A 30 -24.40 9.38 25.45
C GLY A 30 -24.98 8.30 24.53
N SER A 31 -24.96 8.49 23.21
CA SER A 31 -25.52 7.53 22.26
C SER A 31 -24.49 6.46 21.90
N VAL A 32 -24.80 5.21 22.22
CA VAL A 32 -23.99 4.01 21.89
C VAL A 32 -23.74 3.88 20.38
N TRP A 33 -24.69 4.34 19.56
CA TRP A 33 -24.56 4.37 18.10
C TRP A 33 -23.38 5.22 17.61
N GLY A 34 -22.96 6.22 18.40
CA GLY A 34 -21.78 7.02 18.08
C GLY A 34 -20.48 6.22 18.15
N ILE A 35 -20.38 5.27 19.10
CA ILE A 35 -19.20 4.40 19.26
C ILE A 35 -19.06 3.52 18.01
N LEU A 36 -20.18 2.92 17.60
CA LEU A 36 -20.27 2.07 16.41
C LEU A 36 -19.81 2.82 15.15
N LEU A 37 -20.31 4.03 14.93
CA LEU A 37 -19.90 4.90 13.82
C LEU A 37 -18.40 5.25 13.86
N ALA A 38 -17.88 5.58 15.05
CA ALA A 38 -16.46 5.90 15.22
C ALA A 38 -15.55 4.68 14.96
N THR A 39 -15.93 3.49 15.42
CA THR A 39 -15.18 2.25 15.17
C THR A 39 -15.16 1.86 13.69
N ILE A 40 -16.24 2.07 12.95
CA ILE A 40 -16.27 1.81 11.50
C ILE A 40 -15.29 2.75 10.79
N GLY A 41 -15.28 4.04 11.14
CA GLY A 41 -14.33 5.00 10.59
C GLY A 41 -12.86 4.63 10.85
N LEU A 42 -12.55 4.21 12.09
CA LEU A 42 -11.21 3.77 12.48
C LEU A 42 -10.79 2.46 11.79
N ALA A 43 -11.69 1.49 11.65
CA ALA A 43 -11.41 0.24 10.97
C ALA A 43 -11.08 0.46 9.49
N PHE A 44 -11.80 1.38 8.84
CA PHE A 44 -11.54 1.76 7.45
C PHE A 44 -10.16 2.40 7.27
N LEU A 45 -9.79 3.31 8.19
CA LEU A 45 -8.44 3.89 8.23
C LEU A 45 -7.35 2.82 8.36
N GLY A 46 -7.54 1.86 9.27
CA GLY A 46 -6.62 0.74 9.44
C GLY A 46 -6.48 -0.12 8.18
N ALA A 47 -7.58 -0.39 7.49
CA ALA A 47 -7.58 -1.18 6.25
C ALA A 47 -6.84 -0.47 5.11
N VAL A 48 -7.05 0.84 4.92
CA VAL A 48 -6.33 1.63 3.91
C VAL A 48 -4.84 1.67 4.20
N TRP A 49 -4.45 1.85 5.46
CA TRP A 49 -3.05 1.85 5.86
C TRP A 49 -2.39 0.49 5.60
N ALA A 50 -3.06 -0.60 5.98
CA ALA A 50 -2.58 -1.96 5.73
C ALA A 50 -2.41 -2.24 4.23
N PHE A 51 -3.35 -1.78 3.40
CA PHE A 51 -3.28 -1.93 1.95
C PHE A 51 -2.10 -1.16 1.35
N CYS A 52 -1.88 0.09 1.76
CA CYS A 52 -0.73 0.89 1.31
C CYS A 52 0.60 0.22 1.66
N TYR A 53 0.71 -0.31 2.89
CA TYR A 53 1.93 -0.98 3.34
C TYR A 53 2.17 -2.30 2.59
N TYR A 54 1.10 -3.07 2.35
CA TYR A 54 1.15 -4.28 1.54
C TYR A 54 1.63 -3.99 0.10
N GLU A 55 1.13 -2.91 -0.51
CA GLU A 55 1.53 -2.51 -1.85
C GLU A 55 3.01 -2.12 -1.93
N LEU A 56 3.51 -1.39 -0.93
CA LEU A 56 4.93 -1.05 -0.81
C LEU A 56 5.79 -2.31 -0.70
N TYR A 57 5.41 -3.23 0.17
CA TYR A 57 6.13 -4.49 0.37
C TYR A 57 6.15 -5.36 -0.90
N LYS A 58 5.01 -5.44 -1.60
CA LYS A 58 4.91 -6.18 -2.87
C LYS A 58 5.83 -5.59 -3.95
N LYS A 59 5.87 -4.26 -4.08
CA LYS A 59 6.74 -3.56 -5.04
C LYS A 59 8.22 -3.85 -4.75
N ASP A 60 8.63 -3.84 -3.48
CA ASP A 60 10.01 -4.17 -3.11
C ASP A 60 10.39 -5.61 -3.46
N ILE A 61 9.47 -6.57 -3.28
CA ILE A 61 9.70 -7.96 -3.67
C ILE A 61 9.82 -8.09 -5.20
N GLU A 62 8.95 -7.44 -5.96
CA GLU A 62 9.00 -7.47 -7.42
C GLU A 62 10.30 -6.85 -7.96
N ILE A 63 10.74 -5.72 -7.40
CA ILE A 63 12.03 -5.09 -7.75
C ILE A 63 13.19 -6.03 -7.46
N LYS A 64 13.22 -6.67 -6.28
CA LYS A 64 14.26 -7.66 -5.94
C LYS A 64 14.26 -8.87 -6.89
N ARG A 65 13.07 -9.31 -7.33
CA ARG A 65 12.94 -10.42 -8.27
C ARG A 65 13.47 -10.04 -9.66
N ILE A 66 13.15 -8.85 -10.14
CA ILE A 66 13.67 -8.31 -11.40
C ILE A 66 15.19 -8.16 -11.34
N ALA A 67 15.73 -7.60 -10.25
CA ALA A 67 17.17 -7.45 -10.06
C ALA A 67 17.91 -8.79 -10.10
N ASN A 68 17.35 -9.84 -9.51
CA ASN A 68 17.93 -11.19 -9.55
C ASN A 68 17.90 -11.79 -10.96
N LEU A 69 16.83 -11.55 -11.73
CA LEU A 69 16.75 -12.00 -13.12
C LEU A 69 17.78 -11.28 -14.01
N VAL A 70 17.96 -9.97 -13.84
CA VAL A 70 18.98 -9.19 -14.57
C VAL A 70 20.39 -9.67 -14.20
N ALA A 71 20.67 -9.90 -12.92
CA ALA A 71 21.97 -10.43 -12.48
C ALA A 71 22.27 -11.81 -13.08
N LYS A 72 21.26 -12.68 -13.16
CA LYS A 72 21.40 -13.98 -13.84
C LYS A 72 21.61 -13.86 -15.34
N LEU A 73 20.96 -12.89 -16.00
CA LEU A 73 21.15 -12.65 -17.43
C LEU A 73 22.59 -12.23 -17.73
N ASN A 74 23.11 -11.26 -16.96
CA ASN A 74 24.49 -10.77 -17.11
C ASN A 74 25.52 -11.89 -16.90
N ALA A 75 25.31 -12.75 -15.90
CA ALA A 75 26.20 -13.88 -15.63
C ALA A 75 26.15 -14.96 -16.73
N VAL A 76 25.06 -15.05 -17.49
CA VAL A 76 24.95 -15.94 -18.65
C VAL A 76 25.63 -15.32 -19.87
N GLU A 77 25.47 -14.01 -20.07
CA GLU A 77 26.12 -13.27 -21.16
C GLU A 77 27.65 -13.30 -21.03
N GLU A 78 28.19 -13.10 -19.82
CA GLU A 78 29.62 -13.21 -19.52
C GLU A 78 30.17 -14.60 -19.87
N LYS A 79 29.44 -15.67 -19.49
CA LYS A 79 29.82 -17.06 -19.82
C LYS A 79 29.76 -17.38 -21.31
N ILE A 80 28.90 -16.69 -22.08
CA ILE A 80 28.83 -16.86 -23.53
C ILE A 80 29.98 -16.11 -24.19
N SER A 81 30.30 -14.90 -23.72
CA SER A 81 31.45 -14.11 -24.18
C SER A 81 32.77 -14.84 -23.97
N ASP A 82 33.00 -15.37 -22.76
CA ASP A 82 34.22 -16.12 -22.41
C ASP A 82 34.41 -17.40 -23.25
N LYS A 83 33.30 -17.99 -23.74
CA LYS A 83 33.34 -19.14 -24.64
C LYS A 83 33.59 -18.77 -26.09
N GLN A 84 33.26 -17.54 -26.49
CA GLN A 84 33.46 -17.04 -27.85
C GLN A 84 34.91 -16.62 -28.11
N ASP A 85 35.61 -16.09 -27.08
CA ASP A 85 37.03 -15.70 -27.16
C ASP A 85 38.00 -16.89 -27.04
N ASN A 86 37.54 -18.05 -26.56
CA ASN A 86 38.36 -19.27 -26.39
C ASN A 86 38.28 -20.25 -27.58
N ASN A 87 37.72 -19.83 -28.71
CA ASN A 87 37.56 -20.62 -29.94
C ASN A 87 38.12 -19.86 -31.14
#